data_AF-A0AAN8IQ24-F1
#
_entry.id   AF-A0AAN8IQ24-F1
#
_cell.length_a   1.000
_cell.length_b   1.000
_cell.length_c   1.000
_cell.angle_alpha   90.00
_cell.angle_beta   90.00
_cell.angle_gamma   90.00
#
_symmetry.space_group_name_H-M   'P 1'
#
loop_
_entity.id
_entity.type
_entity.pdbx_description
1 polymer ?
#
loop_
_entity_poly.entity_id
_entity_poly.type
_entity_poly.pdbx_seq_one_letter_code
_entity_poly.pdbx_strand_id
1 'polypeptide(L)'
;MSLSDHYGFVKPNDIRALSLMNAAAQHTLQVLPDIIIGYGHSDEYSFVFHKSCTLFERRSAKLASTIVSTFTSAYVHLWPKFFSTPPETGTFFSLAREDDKLIKHAETEHVSGGKSGSSPTTAVHTELDIAYLPTFDARCVAYPSNINLRDYLSWRQADCHVNNLYNTTFWALVLRGGMSNTEAEEFLKGTLSSDKNEILWSKFSVNYNNEPEIYKKGSVAFRTYELVDLPTQQDDTSRQGPNAAETEEIVEEQDLSKTQKEKMKKARQKAEIVVEHIDIIRDEFWLRRPWLLSGKLGNLTSRSG
;
A
#
# COMPACT_ATOMS: atom_id res chain seq x y z
N MET A 1 2.34 12.41 21.29
CA MET A 1 3.34 11.65 20.52
C MET A 1 2.57 10.61 19.73
N SER A 2 2.78 10.49 18.41
CA SER A 2 2.11 9.47 17.60
C SER A 2 2.79 8.10 17.76
N LEU A 3 2.11 7.04 17.32
CA LEU A 3 2.70 5.71 17.17
C LEU A 3 4.02 5.77 16.37
N SER A 4 4.01 6.51 15.27
CA SER A 4 5.17 6.63 14.36
C SER A 4 6.36 7.38 14.98
N ASP A 5 6.10 8.29 15.91
CA ASP A 5 7.16 9.03 16.62
C ASP A 5 7.76 8.15 17.73
N HIS A 6 6.90 7.46 18.49
CA HIS A 6 7.30 6.62 19.62
C HIS A 6 8.20 5.45 19.19
N TYR A 7 7.85 4.76 18.10
CA TYR A 7 8.65 3.64 17.55
C TYR A 7 9.67 4.05 16.49
N GLY A 8 9.93 5.35 16.32
CA GLY A 8 10.98 5.87 15.43
C GLY A 8 10.82 5.41 13.97
N PHE A 9 9.64 5.62 13.38
CA PHE A 9 9.39 5.27 11.98
C PHE A 9 10.21 6.17 11.05
N VAL A 10 10.87 5.56 10.07
CA VAL A 10 11.59 6.27 9.00
C VAL A 10 10.63 7.17 8.21
N LYS A 11 11.10 8.36 7.83
CA LYS A 11 10.35 9.35 7.05
C LYS A 11 11.02 9.54 5.68
N PRO A 12 10.25 9.73 4.58
CA PRO A 12 8.79 9.83 4.52
C PRO A 12 8.04 8.52 4.77
N ASN A 13 8.66 7.38 4.49
CA ASN A 13 8.04 6.05 4.56
C ASN A 13 8.92 5.07 5.35
N ASP A 14 8.30 4.20 6.16
CA ASP A 14 8.97 3.09 6.83
C ASP A 14 8.55 1.76 6.21
N ILE A 15 9.48 1.09 5.54
CA ILE A 15 9.22 -0.18 4.87
C ILE A 15 8.80 -1.29 5.84
N ARG A 16 9.23 -1.24 7.10
CA ARG A 16 8.86 -2.23 8.13
C ARG A 16 7.39 -2.09 8.49
N ALA A 17 6.94 -0.85 8.70
CA ALA A 17 5.55 -0.53 8.99
C ALA A 17 4.61 -0.91 7.85
N LEU A 18 4.96 -0.56 6.61
CA LEU A 18 4.16 -0.90 5.42
C LEU A 18 4.15 -2.42 5.16
N SER A 19 5.27 -3.11 5.36
CA SER A 19 5.33 -4.57 5.22
C SER A 19 4.52 -5.29 6.32
N LEU A 20 4.47 -4.73 7.53
CA LEU A 20 3.62 -5.22 8.61
C LEU A 20 2.12 -5.02 8.31
N MET A 21 1.72 -3.83 7.82
CA MET A 21 0.36 -3.58 7.34
C MET A 21 -0.05 -4.60 6.26
N ASN A 22 0.84 -4.86 5.30
CA ASN A 22 0.61 -5.83 4.22
C ASN A 22 0.47 -7.26 4.74
N ALA A 23 1.30 -7.68 5.69
CA ALA A 23 1.20 -9.02 6.28
C ALA A 23 -0.08 -9.20 7.12
N ALA A 24 -0.52 -8.15 7.85
CA ALA A 24 -1.80 -8.12 8.54
C ALA A 24 -3.00 -8.16 7.57
N ALA A 25 -2.88 -7.51 6.41
CA ALA A 25 -3.88 -7.57 5.33
C ALA A 25 -3.96 -8.96 4.70
N GLN A 26 -2.83 -9.59 4.37
CA GLN A 26 -2.78 -10.96 3.85
C GLN A 26 -3.43 -11.95 4.83
N HIS A 27 -3.14 -11.83 6.13
CA HIS A 27 -3.80 -12.64 7.17
C HIS A 27 -5.32 -12.40 7.21
N THR A 28 -5.75 -11.14 7.14
CA THR A 28 -7.18 -10.77 7.10
C THR A 28 -7.89 -11.38 5.90
N LEU A 29 -7.28 -11.31 4.70
CA LEU A 29 -7.80 -11.97 3.50
C LEU A 29 -7.86 -13.50 3.66
N GLN A 30 -6.89 -14.12 4.33
CA GLN A 30 -6.85 -15.57 4.53
C GLN A 30 -7.97 -16.05 5.48
N VAL A 31 -8.22 -15.32 6.56
CA VAL A 31 -9.32 -15.59 7.51
C VAL A 31 -10.70 -15.36 6.87
N LEU A 32 -10.82 -14.34 6.00
CA LEU A 32 -12.07 -13.88 5.41
C LEU A 32 -12.09 -14.10 3.88
N PRO A 33 -12.40 -15.33 3.40
CA PRO A 33 -12.35 -15.69 1.97
C PRO A 33 -13.42 -15.02 1.09
N ASP A 34 -14.31 -14.25 1.70
CA ASP A 34 -15.33 -13.45 1.04
C ASP A 34 -14.80 -12.05 0.63
N ILE A 35 -13.58 -11.69 1.06
CA ILE A 35 -12.80 -10.54 0.57
C ILE A 35 -12.18 -10.90 -0.79
N ILE A 36 -12.42 -10.05 -1.80
CA ILE A 36 -11.94 -10.20 -3.18
C ILE A 36 -10.62 -9.45 -3.42
N ILE A 37 -10.51 -8.23 -2.89
CA ILE A 37 -9.35 -7.35 -3.00
C ILE A 37 -9.25 -6.52 -1.72
N GLY A 38 -8.02 -6.25 -1.29
CA GLY A 38 -7.71 -5.20 -0.32
C GLY A 38 -6.70 -4.22 -0.93
N TYR A 39 -6.77 -2.96 -0.51
CA TYR A 39 -5.86 -1.90 -0.92
C TYR A 39 -5.40 -1.12 0.31
N GLY A 40 -4.11 -0.85 0.47
CA GLY A 40 -3.60 -0.07 1.59
C GLY A 40 -2.44 0.85 1.24
N HIS A 41 -2.38 1.99 1.92
CA HIS A 41 -1.25 2.92 1.90
C HIS A 41 -1.17 3.65 3.24
N SER A 42 0.00 4.19 3.60
CA SER A 42 0.21 4.85 4.90
C SER A 42 -0.21 3.92 6.07
N ASP A 43 -1.24 4.33 6.80
CA ASP A 43 -1.84 3.73 7.99
C ASP A 43 -3.27 3.21 7.73
N GLU A 44 -3.76 3.26 6.48
CA GLU A 44 -5.09 2.78 6.10
C GLU A 44 -5.07 1.50 5.24
N TYR A 45 -6.14 0.70 5.36
CA TYR A 45 -6.38 -0.48 4.52
C TYR A 45 -7.89 -0.66 4.25
N SER A 46 -8.26 -0.64 2.98
CA SER A 46 -9.60 -0.94 2.47
C SER A 46 -9.74 -2.45 2.20
N PHE A 47 -10.84 -3.07 2.63
CA PHE A 47 -11.16 -4.46 2.33
C PHE A 47 -12.51 -4.57 1.61
N VAL A 48 -12.51 -5.15 0.41
CA VAL A 48 -13.69 -5.26 -0.44
C VAL A 48 -14.26 -6.67 -0.36
N PHE A 49 -15.49 -6.79 0.13
CA PHE A 49 -16.25 -8.04 0.07
C PHE A 49 -16.98 -8.16 -1.26
N HIS A 50 -17.07 -9.38 -1.83
CA HIS A 50 -17.86 -9.60 -3.04
C HIS A 50 -19.34 -9.23 -2.82
N LYS A 51 -20.04 -8.74 -3.85
CA LYS A 51 -21.44 -8.30 -3.74
C LYS A 51 -22.38 -9.38 -3.17
N SER A 52 -22.17 -10.65 -3.51
CA SER A 52 -22.93 -11.80 -2.98
C SER A 52 -22.47 -12.33 -1.61
N CYS A 53 -21.62 -11.61 -0.88
CA CYS A 53 -21.22 -11.95 0.48
C CYS A 53 -22.44 -12.04 1.43
N THR A 54 -22.58 -13.15 2.15
CA THR A 54 -23.63 -13.39 3.15
C THR A 54 -23.09 -13.44 4.58
N LEU A 55 -21.79 -13.17 4.78
CA LEU A 55 -21.11 -13.23 6.07
C LEU A 55 -21.80 -12.35 7.11
N PHE A 56 -22.10 -12.94 8.29
CA PHE A 56 -22.82 -12.30 9.40
C PHE A 56 -24.16 -11.65 9.03
N GLU A 57 -24.84 -12.15 7.99
CA GLU A 57 -26.07 -11.54 7.44
C GLU A 57 -25.84 -10.08 6.97
N ARG A 58 -24.63 -9.78 6.50
CA ARG A 58 -24.19 -8.45 6.04
C ARG A 58 -24.29 -7.35 7.10
N ARG A 59 -24.39 -7.70 8.39
CA ARG A 59 -24.46 -6.74 9.50
C ARG A 59 -23.16 -5.94 9.59
N SER A 60 -23.21 -4.68 9.18
CA SER A 60 -22.09 -3.72 9.17
C SER A 60 -21.23 -3.79 10.44
N ALA A 61 -21.84 -3.72 11.62
CA ALA A 61 -21.12 -3.78 12.90
C ALA A 61 -20.33 -5.09 13.11
N LYS A 62 -20.79 -6.23 12.57
CA LYS A 62 -20.05 -7.51 12.64
C LYS A 62 -18.95 -7.60 11.59
N LEU A 63 -19.16 -7.06 10.39
CA LEU A 63 -18.11 -6.98 9.36
C LEU A 63 -16.96 -6.08 9.84
N ALA A 64 -17.26 -4.85 10.27
CA ALA A 64 -16.27 -3.90 10.77
C ALA A 64 -15.51 -4.44 11.99
N SER A 65 -16.22 -4.95 13.01
CA SER A 65 -15.55 -5.49 14.22
C SER A 65 -14.71 -6.75 13.94
N THR A 66 -15.08 -7.58 12.96
CA THR A 66 -14.27 -8.75 12.58
C THR A 66 -13.03 -8.34 11.79
N ILE A 67 -13.15 -7.40 10.84
CA ILE A 67 -12.01 -6.84 10.10
C ILE A 67 -11.01 -6.22 11.08
N VAL A 68 -11.45 -5.29 11.91
CA VAL A 68 -10.55 -4.52 12.78
C VAL A 68 -9.87 -5.39 13.83
N SER A 69 -10.59 -6.36 14.42
CA SER A 69 -9.99 -7.29 15.40
C SER A 69 -9.01 -8.28 14.76
N THR A 70 -9.33 -8.81 13.58
CA THR A 70 -8.43 -9.71 12.84
C THR A 70 -7.16 -8.97 12.40
N PHE A 71 -7.31 -7.78 11.83
CA PHE A 71 -6.19 -6.96 11.37
C PHE A 71 -5.30 -6.50 12.53
N THR A 72 -5.89 -5.95 13.60
CA THR A 72 -5.14 -5.50 14.79
C THR A 72 -4.41 -6.68 15.46
N SER A 73 -5.08 -7.83 15.62
CA SER A 73 -4.46 -9.04 16.18
C SER A 73 -3.28 -9.52 15.34
N ALA A 74 -3.42 -9.55 14.01
CA ALA A 74 -2.34 -9.89 13.11
C ALA A 74 -1.19 -8.87 13.17
N TYR A 75 -1.48 -7.57 13.20
CA TYR A 75 -0.49 -6.50 13.29
C TYR A 75 0.32 -6.58 14.59
N VAL A 76 -0.34 -6.76 15.75
CA VAL A 76 0.33 -6.93 17.05
C VAL A 76 1.14 -8.23 17.09
N HIS A 77 0.58 -9.34 16.61
CA HIS A 77 1.27 -10.64 16.61
C HIS A 77 2.51 -10.66 15.70
N LEU A 78 2.42 -10.00 14.54
CA LEU A 78 3.50 -9.95 13.56
C LEU A 78 4.51 -8.82 13.84
N TRP A 79 4.22 -7.86 14.73
CA TRP A 79 5.11 -6.73 15.02
C TRP A 79 6.58 -7.14 15.24
N PRO A 80 6.91 -8.14 16.09
CA PRO A 80 8.30 -8.53 16.31
C PRO A 80 8.99 -8.97 15.00
N LYS A 81 8.29 -9.61 14.07
CA LYS A 81 8.87 -10.05 12.78
C LYS A 81 9.42 -8.88 11.95
N PHE A 82 8.83 -7.69 12.07
CA PHE A 82 9.21 -6.51 11.28
C PHE A 82 10.03 -5.47 12.08
N PHE A 83 9.95 -5.50 13.41
CA PHE A 83 10.62 -4.54 14.31
C PHE A 83 11.65 -5.18 15.28
N SER A 84 12.00 -6.47 15.12
CA SER A 84 13.04 -7.14 15.94
C SER A 84 14.43 -6.50 15.82
N THR A 85 14.75 -5.96 14.64
CA THR A 85 15.98 -5.19 14.43
C THR A 85 15.65 -3.70 14.48
N PRO A 86 16.53 -2.86 15.06
CA PRO A 86 16.52 -1.43 14.77
C PRO A 86 16.44 -1.21 13.26
N PRO A 87 15.86 -0.10 12.76
CA PRO A 87 15.89 0.18 11.33
C PRO A 87 17.35 0.14 10.91
N GLU A 88 17.68 -0.67 9.90
CA GLU A 88 19.00 -0.58 9.31
C GLU A 88 19.19 0.88 8.91
N THR A 89 20.26 1.52 9.40
CA THR A 89 20.75 2.78 8.83
C THR A 89 21.40 2.49 7.48
N GLY A 90 20.61 1.83 6.61
CA GLY A 90 20.90 1.61 5.23
C GLY A 90 21.08 2.96 4.59
N THR A 91 22.27 3.17 4.05
CA THR A 91 22.62 4.27 3.16
C THR A 91 21.71 4.22 1.92
N PHE A 92 20.50 4.77 2.04
CA PHE A 92 19.44 4.68 1.04
C PHE A 92 19.77 5.37 -0.30
N PHE A 93 20.95 6.00 -0.42
CA PHE A 93 21.44 6.69 -1.62
C PHE A 93 22.94 6.47 -1.87
N SER A 94 23.44 5.23 -1.74
CA SER A 94 24.82 4.86 -2.17
C SER A 94 24.90 4.33 -3.61
N LEU A 95 24.10 4.88 -4.53
CA LEU A 95 24.21 4.65 -5.98
C LEU A 95 24.28 5.98 -6.74
N ALA A 96 25.22 6.84 -6.31
CA ALA A 96 25.64 8.01 -7.08
C ALA A 96 27.10 8.39 -6.70
N ARG A 97 28.05 7.94 -7.54
CA ARG A 97 29.47 8.34 -7.73
C ARG A 97 30.51 7.23 -7.44
N GLU A 98 30.96 6.58 -8.52
CA GLU A 98 32.31 5.99 -8.58
C GLU A 98 33.36 6.98 -9.14
N ASP A 99 32.92 8.10 -9.73
CA ASP A 99 33.77 9.11 -10.33
C ASP A 99 33.97 10.33 -9.41
N ASP A 100 34.95 10.25 -8.50
CA ASP A 100 35.70 11.42 -8.04
C ASP A 100 37.10 11.03 -7.54
N LYS A 101 37.99 10.65 -8.48
CA LYS A 101 39.42 10.43 -8.22
C LYS A 101 40.23 11.70 -8.41
N LEU A 102 40.12 12.65 -7.48
CA LEU A 102 41.11 13.70 -7.14
C LEU A 102 40.52 14.43 -5.92
N ILE A 103 41.17 14.48 -4.75
CA ILE A 103 42.38 15.26 -4.45
C ILE A 103 43.18 14.54 -3.33
N LYS A 104 44.51 14.64 -3.36
CA LYS A 104 45.41 14.23 -2.26
C LYS A 104 46.08 15.45 -1.64
N HIS A 105 46.51 15.30 -0.37
CA HIS A 105 47.19 16.30 0.47
C HIS A 105 46.24 17.44 0.93
N ALA A 106 46.15 17.84 2.20
CA ALA A 106 46.81 17.39 3.44
C ALA A 106 45.81 17.63 4.63
N GLU A 107 46.10 17.45 5.92
CA GLU A 107 47.34 17.15 6.68
C GLU A 107 46.97 16.48 8.04
N THR A 108 47.94 16.07 8.85
CA THR A 108 47.73 15.61 10.25
C THR A 108 48.01 16.69 11.30
N GLU A 109 47.05 16.99 12.18
CA GLU A 109 47.34 17.52 13.52
C GLU A 109 46.45 16.89 14.61
N HIS A 110 47.06 16.57 15.76
CA HIS A 110 46.41 16.18 16.99
C HIS A 110 46.05 17.42 17.82
N VAL A 111 44.78 17.58 18.23
CA VAL A 111 44.44 18.42 19.40
C VAL A 111 43.47 17.68 20.32
N SER A 112 43.86 17.58 21.58
CA SER A 112 43.06 17.05 22.69
C SER A 112 42.25 18.14 23.38
N GLY A 113 41.00 17.88 23.78
CA GLY A 113 40.27 18.77 24.68
C GLY A 113 38.76 18.57 24.68
N GLY A 114 38.23 18.00 25.78
CA GLY A 114 36.88 17.47 25.83
C GLY A 114 35.70 18.45 25.89
N LYS A 115 34.50 17.87 25.80
CA LYS A 115 33.43 18.01 26.78
C LYS A 115 32.34 16.96 26.53
N SER A 116 31.83 16.36 27.59
CA SER A 116 30.73 15.40 27.56
C SER A 116 29.41 16.10 27.23
N GLY A 117 29.03 16.11 25.96
CA GLY A 117 27.66 16.37 25.53
C GLY A 117 26.90 15.04 25.41
N SER A 118 26.01 14.74 26.35
CA SER A 118 25.15 13.57 26.27
C SER A 118 24.04 13.81 25.23
N SER A 119 24.28 13.41 23.98
CA SER A 119 23.20 13.23 23.02
C SER A 119 22.19 12.23 23.58
N PRO A 120 20.88 12.50 23.53
CA PRO A 120 19.89 11.50 23.91
C PRO A 120 19.92 10.39 22.86
N THR A 121 20.52 9.25 23.19
CA THR A 121 20.30 8.00 22.46
C THR A 121 18.83 7.64 22.59
N THR A 122 18.04 7.96 21.57
CA THR A 122 16.67 7.52 21.43
C THR A 122 16.68 6.00 21.40
N ALA A 123 16.26 5.37 22.50
CA ALA A 123 16.13 3.92 22.54
C ALA A 123 15.10 3.50 21.50
N VAL A 124 15.51 2.75 20.49
CA VAL A 124 14.58 2.20 19.50
C VAL A 124 13.80 1.08 20.19
N HIS A 125 12.57 1.39 20.59
CA HIS A 125 11.67 0.41 21.18
C HIS A 125 11.28 -0.63 20.10
N THR A 126 11.85 -1.83 20.21
CA THR A 126 11.56 -2.97 19.32
C THR A 126 10.29 -3.72 19.74
N GLU A 127 9.97 -3.70 21.04
CA GLU A 127 8.75 -4.27 21.62
C GLU A 127 7.64 -3.22 21.75
N LEU A 128 6.38 -3.67 21.71
CA LEU A 128 5.21 -2.80 21.85
C LEU A 128 5.01 -2.36 23.31
N ASP A 129 4.97 -1.06 23.54
CA ASP A 129 4.52 -0.44 24.79
C ASP A 129 2.99 -0.51 24.89
N ILE A 130 2.48 -0.91 26.06
CA ILE A 130 1.05 -0.93 26.39
C ILE A 130 0.41 0.46 26.26
N ALA A 131 1.17 1.53 26.53
CA ALA A 131 0.70 2.91 26.37
C ALA A 131 0.61 3.37 24.89
N TYR A 132 1.28 2.67 23.98
CA TYR A 132 1.36 2.98 22.54
C TYR A 132 1.04 1.74 21.69
N LEU A 133 -0.02 1.01 22.05
CA LEU A 133 -0.51 -0.09 21.24
C LEU A 133 -1.12 0.43 19.92
N PRO A 134 -0.93 -0.28 18.79
CA PRO A 134 -1.56 0.06 17.53
C PRO A 134 -3.08 -0.15 17.61
N THR A 135 -3.84 0.90 17.31
CA THR A 135 -5.30 0.89 17.30
C THR A 135 -5.81 1.34 15.93
N PHE A 136 -6.79 0.62 15.41
CA PHE A 136 -7.43 0.92 14.11
C PHE A 136 -8.91 1.23 14.31
N ASP A 137 -9.46 2.17 13.54
CA ASP A 137 -10.92 2.29 13.35
C ASP A 137 -11.37 1.42 12.17
N ALA A 138 -12.69 1.23 12.02
CA ALA A 138 -13.25 0.59 10.85
C ALA A 138 -14.65 1.12 10.54
N ARG A 139 -14.92 1.35 9.26
CA ARG A 139 -16.21 1.78 8.73
C ARG A 139 -16.61 0.92 7.54
N CYS A 140 -17.90 0.64 7.39
CA CYS A 140 -18.42 -0.04 6.20
C CYS A 140 -19.07 0.99 5.27
N VAL A 141 -18.71 0.95 3.99
CA VAL A 141 -19.35 1.73 2.92
C VAL A 141 -19.90 0.74 1.89
N ALA A 142 -21.11 1.00 1.37
CA ALA A 142 -21.73 0.18 0.35
C ALA A 142 -21.70 0.90 -1.00
N TYR A 143 -21.11 0.27 -2.01
CA TYR A 143 -21.11 0.76 -3.38
C TYR A 143 -22.17 -0.01 -4.19
N PRO A 144 -23.09 0.67 -4.90
CA PRO A 144 -24.20 0.01 -5.58
C PRO A 144 -23.77 -0.67 -6.89
N SER A 145 -22.72 -0.19 -7.54
CA SER A 145 -22.20 -0.71 -8.81
C SER A 145 -20.70 -1.05 -8.71
N ASN A 146 -20.21 -1.86 -9.66
CA ASN A 146 -18.77 -2.10 -9.82
C ASN A 146 -18.01 -0.82 -10.21
N ILE A 147 -18.66 0.13 -10.91
CA ILE A 147 -18.06 1.41 -11.30
C ILE A 147 -17.70 2.21 -10.05
N ASN A 148 -18.65 2.41 -9.12
CA ASN A 148 -18.39 3.20 -7.91
C ASN A 148 -17.34 2.56 -6.98
N LEU A 149 -17.25 1.22 -6.98
CA LEU A 149 -16.18 0.50 -6.29
C LEU A 149 -14.80 0.78 -6.92
N ARG A 150 -14.71 0.76 -8.26
CA ARG A 150 -13.48 1.08 -8.99
C ARG A 150 -13.09 2.54 -8.82
N ASP A 151 -14.05 3.47 -8.83
CA ASP A 151 -13.84 4.89 -8.56
C ASP A 151 -13.24 5.11 -7.17
N TYR A 152 -13.80 4.44 -6.14
CA TYR A 152 -13.29 4.51 -4.77
C TYR A 152 -11.83 4.03 -4.67
N LEU A 153 -11.51 2.86 -5.23
CA LEU A 153 -10.14 2.33 -5.19
C LEU A 153 -9.17 3.19 -6.01
N SER A 154 -9.63 3.74 -7.13
CA SER A 154 -8.85 4.67 -7.96
C SER A 154 -8.55 5.97 -7.22
N TRP A 155 -9.54 6.51 -6.48
CA TRP A 155 -9.36 7.68 -5.62
C TRP A 155 -8.35 7.40 -4.49
N ARG A 156 -8.40 6.23 -3.85
CA ARG A 156 -7.43 5.81 -2.82
C ARG A 156 -6.01 5.63 -3.38
N GLN A 157 -5.85 5.18 -4.62
CA GLN A 157 -4.53 5.12 -5.27
C GLN A 157 -4.01 6.49 -5.73
N ALA A 158 -4.89 7.36 -6.24
CA ALA A 158 -4.53 8.75 -6.56
C ALA A 158 -4.08 9.53 -5.32
N ASP A 159 -4.79 9.36 -4.19
CA ASP A 159 -4.46 10.00 -2.92
C ASP A 159 -3.12 9.50 -2.36
N CYS A 160 -2.83 8.19 -2.44
CA CYS A 160 -1.51 7.64 -2.13
C CYS A 160 -0.38 8.34 -2.92
N HIS A 161 -0.55 8.52 -4.24
CA HIS A 161 0.45 9.18 -5.07
C HIS A 161 0.68 10.64 -4.67
N VAL A 162 -0.39 11.40 -4.44
CA VAL A 162 -0.34 12.82 -4.04
C VAL A 162 0.33 12.97 -2.68
N ASN A 163 -0.11 12.19 -1.68
CA ASN A 163 0.42 12.23 -0.32
C ASN A 163 1.87 11.78 -0.26
N ASN A 164 2.26 10.74 -1.01
CA ASN A 164 3.66 10.29 -1.05
C ASN A 164 4.59 11.33 -1.72
N LEU A 165 4.17 11.97 -2.82
CA LEU A 165 4.94 13.04 -3.46
C LEU A 165 5.11 14.25 -2.53
N TYR A 166 4.03 14.66 -1.84
CA TYR A 166 4.08 15.71 -0.83
C TYR A 166 5.05 15.34 0.31
N ASN A 167 4.86 14.19 0.94
CA ASN A 167 5.67 13.74 2.08
C ASN A 167 7.16 13.57 1.70
N THR A 168 7.45 13.02 0.53
CA THR A 168 8.84 12.87 0.04
C THR A 168 9.51 14.23 -0.13
N THR A 169 8.80 15.22 -0.68
CA THR A 169 9.32 16.58 -0.84
C THR A 169 9.47 17.29 0.51
N PHE A 170 8.48 17.17 1.39
CA PHE A 170 8.48 17.74 2.75
C PHE A 170 9.65 17.22 3.58
N TRP A 171 9.82 15.90 3.67
CA TRP A 171 10.91 15.31 4.46
C TRP A 171 12.29 15.50 3.81
N ALA A 172 12.38 15.69 2.49
CA ALA A 172 13.63 16.14 1.87
C ALA A 172 13.99 17.59 2.29
N LEU A 173 13.02 18.51 2.29
CA LEU A 173 13.20 19.89 2.75
C LEU A 173 13.61 19.95 4.23
N VAL A 174 13.00 19.13 5.10
CA VAL A 174 13.34 19.08 6.52
C VAL A 174 14.70 18.40 6.76
N LEU A 175 14.88 17.16 6.30
CA LEU A 175 16.04 16.33 6.68
C LEU A 175 17.31 16.66 5.89
N ARG A 176 17.19 17.11 4.63
CA ARG A 176 18.35 17.47 3.77
C ARG A 176 18.46 18.98 3.56
N GLY A 177 17.34 19.69 3.49
CA GLY A 177 17.30 21.15 3.35
C GLY A 177 17.46 21.91 4.67
N GLY A 178 17.34 21.23 5.83
CA GLY A 178 17.49 21.85 7.15
C GLY A 178 16.33 22.78 7.56
N MET A 179 15.21 22.75 6.84
CA MET A 179 14.01 23.53 7.19
C MET A 179 13.32 22.96 8.44
N SER A 180 12.70 23.83 9.23
CA SER A 180 11.71 23.38 10.22
C SER A 180 10.44 22.86 9.52
N ASN A 181 9.64 22.06 10.23
CA ASN A 181 8.37 21.53 9.72
C ASN A 181 7.43 22.65 9.21
N THR A 182 7.35 23.77 9.94
CA THR A 182 6.48 24.91 9.58
C THR A 182 6.98 25.65 8.33
N GLU A 183 8.30 25.80 8.17
CA GLU A 183 8.88 26.40 6.96
C GLU A 183 8.69 25.50 5.73
N ALA A 184 8.86 24.18 5.88
CA ALA A 184 8.64 23.23 4.81
C ALA A 184 7.16 23.16 4.38
N GLU A 185 6.22 23.27 5.32
CA GLU A 185 4.77 23.32 5.05
C GLU A 185 4.39 24.59 4.26
N GLU A 186 4.80 25.77 4.75
CA GLU A 186 4.49 27.04 4.07
C GLU A 186 5.19 27.14 2.71
N PHE A 187 6.41 26.58 2.56
CA PHE A 187 7.12 26.51 1.28
C PHE A 187 6.43 25.61 0.24
N LEU A 188 5.76 24.53 0.66
CA LEU A 188 5.02 23.62 -0.24
C LEU A 188 3.59 24.07 -0.53
N LYS A 189 3.08 25.07 0.19
CA LYS A 189 1.73 25.59 0.05
C LYS A 189 1.47 26.18 -1.34
N GLY A 190 0.39 25.75 -1.98
CA GLY A 190 0.03 26.18 -3.34
C GLY A 190 0.87 25.55 -4.47
N THR A 191 1.92 24.78 -4.17
CA THR A 191 2.73 24.11 -5.20
C THR A 191 1.95 22.97 -5.88
N LEU A 192 2.19 22.79 -7.17
CA LEU A 192 1.66 21.69 -7.98
C LEU A 192 2.53 20.42 -7.86
N SER A 193 2.15 19.36 -8.57
CA SER A 193 2.96 18.12 -8.63
C SER A 193 4.23 18.28 -9.46
N SER A 194 4.21 19.13 -10.49
CA SER A 194 5.40 19.52 -11.27
C SER A 194 6.48 20.10 -10.37
N ASP A 195 6.09 21.08 -9.56
CA ASP A 195 7.00 21.90 -8.77
C ASP A 195 7.65 21.05 -7.68
N LYS A 196 6.91 20.10 -7.07
CA LYS A 196 7.45 19.11 -6.13
C LYS A 196 8.50 18.21 -6.76
N ASN A 197 8.26 17.73 -7.99
CA ASN A 197 9.26 16.95 -8.74
C ASN A 197 10.49 17.80 -9.07
N GLU A 198 10.32 19.06 -9.46
CA GLU A 198 11.42 19.99 -9.71
C GLU A 198 12.22 20.29 -8.44
N ILE A 199 11.56 20.49 -7.29
CA ILE A 199 12.21 20.68 -5.99
C ILE A 199 13.04 19.45 -5.61
N LEU A 200 12.49 18.24 -5.74
CA LEU A 200 13.18 16.99 -5.47
C LEU A 200 14.42 16.81 -6.35
N TRP A 201 14.29 17.10 -7.65
CA TRP A 201 15.38 16.98 -8.61
C TRP A 201 16.46 18.06 -8.41
N SER A 202 16.08 19.33 -8.45
CA SER A 202 17.01 20.47 -8.45
C SER A 202 17.74 20.67 -7.13
N LYS A 203 17.07 20.51 -5.99
CA LYS A 203 17.68 20.75 -4.66
C LYS A 203 18.30 19.49 -4.06
N PHE A 204 17.77 18.31 -4.37
CA PHE A 204 18.12 17.07 -3.66
C PHE A 204 18.59 15.93 -4.57
N SER A 205 18.62 16.13 -5.90
CA SER A 205 18.96 15.10 -6.90
C SER A 205 18.12 13.81 -6.77
N VAL A 206 16.88 13.94 -6.28
CA VAL A 206 15.93 12.83 -6.14
C VAL A 206 15.02 12.79 -7.36
N ASN A 207 15.06 11.71 -8.13
CA ASN A 207 14.05 11.42 -9.15
C ASN A 207 12.93 10.60 -8.52
N TYR A 208 11.77 11.23 -8.26
CA TYR A 208 10.62 10.58 -7.65
C TYR A 208 10.13 9.33 -8.40
N ASN A 209 10.35 9.24 -9.72
CA ASN A 209 9.97 8.05 -10.48
C ASN A 209 10.79 6.80 -10.10
N ASN A 210 11.97 6.98 -9.48
CA ASN A 210 12.81 5.91 -8.98
C ASN A 210 12.47 5.48 -7.54
N GLU A 211 11.56 6.17 -6.84
CA GLU A 211 11.07 5.73 -5.53
C GLU A 211 10.36 4.36 -5.65
N PRO A 212 10.46 3.49 -4.63
CA PRO A 212 9.78 2.18 -4.61
C PRO A 212 8.28 2.26 -4.93
N GLU A 213 7.79 1.32 -5.75
CA GLU A 213 6.36 1.28 -6.14
C GLU A 213 5.41 1.16 -4.95
N ILE A 214 5.83 0.48 -3.87
CA ILE A 214 5.06 0.40 -2.61
C ILE A 214 4.75 1.78 -2.01
N TYR A 215 5.63 2.77 -2.17
CA TYR A 215 5.41 4.14 -1.70
C TYR A 215 4.55 4.94 -2.69
N LYS A 216 4.78 4.77 -4.00
CA LYS A 216 4.09 5.55 -5.06
C LYS A 216 2.68 5.07 -5.37
N LYS A 217 2.39 3.78 -5.18
CA LYS A 217 1.15 3.09 -5.61
C LYS A 217 0.41 2.37 -4.48
N GLY A 218 0.96 2.34 -3.28
CA GLY A 218 0.43 1.54 -2.18
C GLY A 218 0.58 0.04 -2.42
N SER A 219 -0.30 -0.74 -1.80
CA SER A 219 -0.24 -2.20 -1.77
C SER A 219 -1.61 -2.81 -2.06
N VAL A 220 -1.66 -3.71 -3.04
CA VAL A 220 -2.89 -4.39 -3.50
C VAL A 220 -2.81 -5.86 -3.08
N ALA A 221 -3.62 -6.27 -2.12
CA ALA A 221 -3.70 -7.65 -1.65
C ALA A 221 -4.87 -8.37 -2.32
N PHE A 222 -4.64 -9.47 -3.03
CA PHE A 222 -5.72 -10.23 -3.66
C PHE A 222 -5.35 -11.71 -3.88
N ARG A 223 -6.37 -12.51 -4.19
CA ARG A 223 -6.19 -13.94 -4.53
C ARG A 223 -5.74 -14.07 -5.98
N THR A 224 -4.55 -14.64 -6.18
CA THR A 224 -3.99 -14.81 -7.52
C THR A 224 -4.52 -16.06 -8.22
N TYR A 225 -4.67 -15.92 -9.53
CA TYR A 225 -5.10 -16.92 -10.49
C TYR A 225 -4.41 -16.60 -11.83
N GLU A 226 -4.45 -17.51 -12.79
CA GLU A 226 -3.94 -17.28 -14.14
C GLU A 226 -4.59 -16.02 -14.77
N LEU A 227 -3.77 -15.06 -15.20
CA LEU A 227 -4.24 -13.83 -15.83
C LEU A 227 -4.93 -14.15 -17.16
N VAL A 228 -6.03 -13.45 -17.45
CA VAL A 228 -6.70 -13.56 -18.74
C VAL A 228 -6.06 -12.60 -19.74
N ASP A 229 -5.81 -13.08 -20.97
CA ASP A 229 -5.33 -12.25 -22.06
C ASP A 229 -6.38 -11.22 -22.49
N LEU A 230 -5.95 -10.00 -22.78
CA LEU A 230 -6.83 -8.96 -23.32
C LEU A 230 -7.18 -9.29 -24.78
N PRO A 231 -8.42 -9.04 -25.23
CA PRO A 231 -8.78 -9.18 -26.64
C PRO A 231 -7.90 -8.25 -27.50
N THR A 232 -7.14 -8.84 -28.42
CA THR A 232 -6.36 -8.08 -29.40
C THR A 232 -7.32 -7.30 -30.30
N GLN A 233 -7.20 -5.97 -30.36
CA GLN A 233 -7.96 -5.16 -31.33
C GLN A 233 -7.39 -5.34 -32.74
N GLN A 234 -7.78 -6.41 -33.42
CA GLN A 234 -7.68 -6.56 -34.86
C GLN A 234 -8.99 -7.12 -35.43
N ASP A 235 -9.46 -6.44 -36.49
CA ASP A 235 -10.57 -6.77 -37.40
C ASP A 235 -11.99 -6.94 -36.82
N ASP A 236 -12.73 -5.81 -36.75
CA ASP A 236 -13.74 -5.51 -37.80
C ASP A 236 -14.11 -4.01 -37.79
N THR A 237 -13.81 -3.30 -38.88
CA THR A 237 -14.23 -1.91 -39.12
C THR A 237 -15.70 -1.81 -39.56
N SER A 238 -16.66 -2.31 -38.77
CA SER A 238 -18.09 -2.12 -39.07
C SER A 238 -19.09 -2.30 -37.91
N ARG A 239 -18.97 -1.53 -36.81
CA ARG A 239 -20.13 -1.18 -35.96
C ARG A 239 -19.95 0.15 -35.22
N GLN A 240 -21.09 0.71 -34.82
CA GLN A 240 -21.23 2.08 -34.29
C GLN A 240 -20.43 2.28 -32.99
N GLY A 241 -19.97 3.52 -32.77
CA GLY A 241 -19.10 3.86 -31.64
C GLY A 241 -19.74 3.59 -30.27
N PRO A 242 -18.91 3.39 -29.22
CA PRO A 242 -19.40 2.99 -27.92
C PRO A 242 -20.18 4.13 -27.25
N ASN A 243 -21.51 4.02 -27.25
CA ASN A 243 -22.29 4.55 -26.16
C ASN A 243 -21.82 3.82 -24.89
N ALA A 244 -21.02 4.51 -24.06
CA ALA A 244 -20.58 4.05 -22.75
C ALA A 244 -21.74 4.09 -21.73
N ALA A 245 -22.78 3.33 -22.06
CA ALA A 245 -23.88 2.94 -21.22
C ALA A 245 -24.02 1.43 -21.41
N GLU A 246 -23.01 0.68 -20.96
CA GLU A 246 -23.20 -0.73 -20.66
C GLU A 246 -24.30 -0.79 -19.59
N THR A 247 -25.51 -1.04 -20.07
CA THR A 247 -26.62 -1.45 -19.23
C THR A 247 -26.09 -2.61 -18.40
N GLU A 248 -26.13 -2.51 -17.07
CA GLU A 248 -25.86 -3.66 -16.23
C GLU A 248 -26.90 -4.73 -16.60
N GLU A 249 -26.52 -5.66 -17.48
CA GLU A 249 -27.24 -6.91 -17.61
C GLU A 249 -27.20 -7.52 -16.21
N ILE A 250 -28.38 -7.55 -15.58
CA ILE A 250 -28.61 -8.27 -14.35
C ILE A 250 -28.50 -9.74 -14.73
N VAL A 251 -27.25 -10.22 -14.81
CA VAL A 251 -26.93 -11.63 -14.88
C VAL A 251 -27.56 -12.23 -13.64
N GLU A 252 -28.68 -12.91 -13.82
CA GLU A 252 -29.38 -13.61 -12.75
C GLU A 252 -28.33 -14.47 -12.04
N GLU A 253 -28.04 -14.14 -10.78
CA GLU A 253 -27.17 -14.98 -9.95
C GLU A 253 -27.93 -16.28 -9.73
N GLN A 254 -27.72 -17.25 -10.63
CA GLN A 254 -28.22 -18.61 -10.49
C GLN A 254 -27.83 -19.09 -9.09
N ASP A 255 -28.84 -19.29 -8.25
CA ASP A 255 -28.63 -19.28 -6.81
C ASP A 255 -27.87 -20.55 -6.38
N LEU A 256 -26.54 -20.43 -6.34
CA LEU A 256 -25.63 -21.57 -6.18
C LEU A 256 -26.04 -22.38 -4.95
N SER A 257 -26.15 -23.69 -5.12
CA SER A 257 -26.50 -24.60 -4.03
C SER A 257 -25.52 -24.45 -2.86
N LYS A 258 -25.98 -24.75 -1.64
CA LYS A 258 -25.15 -24.67 -0.43
C LYS A 258 -23.81 -25.39 -0.61
N THR A 259 -23.83 -26.56 -1.25
CA THR A 259 -22.65 -27.37 -1.59
C THR A 259 -21.70 -26.66 -2.56
N GLN A 260 -22.21 -25.97 -3.59
CA GLN A 260 -21.38 -25.17 -4.51
C GLN A 260 -20.77 -23.95 -3.80
N LYS A 261 -21.55 -23.21 -3.01
CA LYS A 261 -21.09 -22.07 -2.21
C LYS A 261 -19.97 -22.48 -1.24
N GLU A 262 -20.12 -23.61 -0.55
CA GLU A 262 -19.06 -24.19 0.29
C GLU A 262 -17.82 -24.61 -0.49
N LYS A 263 -17.98 -25.28 -1.64
CA LYS A 263 -16.85 -25.71 -2.49
C LYS A 263 -16.05 -24.50 -2.98
N MET A 264 -16.73 -23.43 -3.40
CA MET A 264 -16.09 -22.17 -3.80
C MET A 264 -15.39 -21.49 -2.61
N LYS A 265 -16.01 -21.46 -1.42
CA LYS A 265 -15.37 -20.92 -0.20
C LYS A 265 -14.10 -21.69 0.17
N LYS A 266 -14.14 -23.02 0.15
CA LYS A 266 -12.99 -23.92 0.37
C LYS A 266 -11.90 -23.72 -0.69
N ALA A 267 -12.26 -23.42 -1.94
CA ALA A 267 -11.28 -23.09 -2.99
C ALA A 267 -10.63 -21.71 -2.74
N ARG A 268 -11.41 -20.66 -2.43
CA ARG A 268 -10.88 -19.33 -2.08
C ARG A 268 -9.95 -19.37 -0.86
N GLN A 269 -10.21 -20.24 0.13
CA GLN A 269 -9.33 -20.44 1.29
C GLN A 269 -7.99 -21.11 0.95
N LYS A 270 -7.90 -21.81 -0.18
CA LYS A 270 -6.68 -22.48 -0.67
C LYS A 270 -5.94 -21.68 -1.76
N ALA A 271 -6.59 -20.68 -2.35
CA ALA A 271 -5.98 -19.80 -3.34
C ALA A 271 -4.87 -18.97 -2.68
N GLU A 272 -3.77 -18.79 -3.41
CA GLU A 272 -2.63 -18.00 -2.97
C GLU A 272 -3.00 -16.51 -2.91
N ILE A 273 -2.52 -15.81 -1.87
CA ILE A 273 -2.77 -14.39 -1.65
C ILE A 273 -1.47 -13.63 -1.86
N VAL A 274 -1.40 -12.86 -2.94
CA VAL A 274 -0.26 -12.00 -3.27
C VAL A 274 -0.50 -10.57 -2.78
N VAL A 275 0.59 -9.83 -2.62
CA VAL A 275 0.57 -8.37 -2.47
C VAL A 275 1.40 -7.80 -3.61
N GLU A 276 0.78 -6.95 -4.44
CA GLU A 276 1.42 -6.32 -5.59
C GLU A 276 1.40 -4.78 -5.45
N HIS A 277 2.36 -4.10 -6.06
CA HIS A 277 2.50 -2.64 -6.04
C HIS A 277 2.27 -2.09 -7.47
N ILE A 278 1.04 -2.22 -7.95
CA ILE A 278 0.68 -1.97 -9.36
C ILE A 278 -0.47 -0.97 -9.50
N ASP A 279 -0.66 -0.47 -10.71
CA ASP A 279 -1.77 0.41 -11.05
C ASP A 279 -3.09 -0.38 -11.04
N ILE A 280 -4.09 0.13 -10.30
CA ILE A 280 -5.46 -0.42 -10.24
C ILE A 280 -6.50 0.56 -10.78
N ILE A 281 -6.06 1.70 -11.31
CA ILE A 281 -6.92 2.73 -11.90
C ILE A 281 -7.34 2.28 -13.30
N ARG A 282 -6.37 1.82 -14.12
CA ARG A 282 -6.58 1.42 -15.51
C ARG A 282 -7.39 0.13 -15.65
N ASP A 283 -8.18 0.03 -16.72
CA ASP A 283 -9.00 -1.15 -17.04
C ASP A 283 -8.19 -2.45 -17.15
N GLU A 284 -6.93 -2.39 -17.61
CA GLU A 284 -6.06 -3.57 -17.75
C GLU A 284 -6.01 -4.42 -16.46
N PHE A 285 -5.88 -3.79 -15.30
CA PHE A 285 -5.80 -4.51 -14.02
C PHE A 285 -7.04 -5.38 -13.79
N TRP A 286 -8.22 -4.82 -14.08
CA TRP A 286 -9.53 -5.42 -13.87
C TRP A 286 -9.88 -6.46 -14.94
N LEU A 287 -9.64 -6.13 -16.20
CA LEU A 287 -9.93 -6.99 -17.35
C LEU A 287 -9.09 -8.28 -17.34
N ARG A 288 -7.83 -8.20 -16.91
CA ARG A 288 -6.94 -9.38 -16.76
C ARG A 288 -7.23 -10.21 -15.50
N ARG A 289 -8.04 -9.70 -14.56
CA ARG A 289 -8.39 -10.33 -13.28
C ARG A 289 -9.92 -10.43 -13.06
N PRO A 290 -10.69 -11.02 -13.99
CA PRO A 290 -12.17 -10.96 -13.95
C PRO A 290 -12.80 -11.69 -12.75
N TRP A 291 -12.07 -12.57 -12.06
CA TRP A 291 -12.52 -13.22 -10.82
C TRP A 291 -12.79 -12.25 -9.67
N LEU A 292 -12.15 -11.07 -9.68
CA LEU A 292 -12.35 -10.04 -8.65
C LEU A 292 -13.81 -9.56 -8.62
N LEU A 293 -14.40 -9.27 -9.78
CA LEU A 293 -15.73 -8.65 -9.90
C LEU A 293 -16.84 -9.63 -10.31
N SER A 294 -16.51 -10.77 -10.91
CA SER A 294 -17.51 -11.78 -11.33
C SER A 294 -17.90 -12.78 -10.25
N GLY A 295 -17.14 -12.86 -9.15
CA GLY A 295 -17.32 -13.85 -8.09
C GLY A 295 -16.94 -15.30 -8.45
N LYS A 296 -16.70 -15.58 -9.74
CA LYS A 296 -16.20 -16.86 -10.26
C LYS A 296 -14.74 -17.04 -9.87
N LEU A 297 -14.30 -18.29 -9.75
CA LEU A 297 -12.88 -18.61 -9.54
C LEU A 297 -12.14 -18.49 -10.88
N GLY A 298 -10.91 -17.97 -10.86
CA GLY A 298 -10.01 -18.09 -12.00
C GLY A 298 -9.38 -19.49 -12.08
N ASN A 299 -8.62 -19.75 -13.15
CA ASN A 299 -7.78 -20.94 -13.22
C ASN A 299 -6.65 -20.83 -12.19
N LEU A 300 -6.30 -21.93 -11.53
CA LEU A 300 -5.14 -21.93 -10.65
C LEU A 300 -3.87 -21.77 -11.49
N THR A 301 -2.98 -20.88 -11.08
CA THR A 301 -1.64 -20.77 -11.67
C THR A 301 -0.97 -22.14 -11.61
N SER A 302 -0.55 -22.65 -12.77
CA SER A 302 0.28 -23.86 -12.78
C SER A 302 1.60 -23.51 -12.10
N ARG A 303 1.96 -24.25 -11.04
CA ARG A 303 3.27 -24.09 -10.41
C ARG A 303 4.32 -24.57 -11.40
N SER A 304 5.06 -23.65 -11.99
CA SER A 304 6.41 -23.95 -12.48
C SER A 304 7.23 -24.43 -11.29
N GLY A 305 7.55 -25.72 -11.30
CA GLY A 305 8.37 -26.39 -10.28
C GLY A 305 9.85 -26.08 -10.40
#